data_AF-A0A8T6PKI6-F1
#
_entry.id   AF-A0A8T6PKI6-F1
#
_cell.length_a   1.000
_cell.length_b   1.000
_cell.length_c   1.000
_cell.angle_alpha   90.00
_cell.angle_beta   90.00
_cell.angle_gamma   90.00
#
_symmetry.space_group_name_H-M   'P 1'
#
loop_
_entity.id
_entity.type
_entity.pdbx_description
1 polymer ?
#
loop_
_entity_poly.entity_id
_entity_poly.type
_entity_poly.pdbx_seq_one_letter_code
_entity_poly.pdbx_strand_id
1 'polypeptide(L)'
;MLKQIFREYELETILRPLFAAAGATTTWWIIAHDEEVVLRSGSQAAPPLVEGVRWPLKTDQGEGVLIAAKDTPGIQLVGEAIAHLLTTLSQSETQRKADEDERLAAQLEGRLHFRVSRLFGNVRTSGELSELLLREMLDQVGGAGAVAYIRETDDVCRLAGVSGQTPYGRRPPKELRGGILRPVAESGQILWLHTLANSTTATLVEKRAHNILALGLQFEERSLGVVALFNHAEGFTSRAVRLLRIVAHHAAIAVHHTNRLQRAQHPHEPADAVVAGGEADWQDVYDHPDREWHDRGD
;
A
#
# COMPACT_ATOMS: atom_id res chain seq x y z
N MET A 1 -30.24 33.56 -2.80
CA MET A 1 -28.99 33.41 -2.03
C MET A 1 -29.03 32.18 -1.12
N LEU A 2 -29.80 32.12 -0.02
CA LEU A 2 -29.76 30.95 0.89
C LEU A 2 -30.31 29.63 0.30
N LYS A 3 -31.34 29.66 -0.58
CA LYS A 3 -31.75 28.47 -1.37
C LYS A 3 -30.67 28.00 -2.36
N GLN A 4 -29.79 28.90 -2.76
CA GLN A 4 -28.67 28.60 -3.65
C GLN A 4 -27.54 27.98 -2.82
N ILE A 5 -27.26 28.49 -1.61
CA ILE A 5 -26.35 27.88 -0.63
C ILE A 5 -26.81 26.44 -0.28
N PHE A 6 -28.09 26.22 0.02
CA PHE A 6 -28.58 24.86 0.30
C PHE A 6 -28.40 23.87 -0.87
N ARG A 7 -28.47 24.37 -2.11
CA ARG A 7 -28.23 23.55 -3.32
C ARG A 7 -26.75 23.41 -3.68
N GLU A 8 -25.95 24.46 -3.48
CA GLU A 8 -24.51 24.48 -3.80
C GLU A 8 -23.68 23.69 -2.78
N TYR A 9 -24.12 23.62 -1.52
CA TYR A 9 -23.38 22.96 -0.44
C TYR A 9 -23.96 21.61 -0.02
N GLU A 10 -24.91 21.05 -0.78
CA GLU A 10 -25.49 19.72 -0.55
C GLU A 10 -25.88 19.43 0.92
N LEU A 11 -26.42 20.44 1.61
CA LEU A 11 -26.77 20.35 3.04
C LEU A 11 -27.78 19.23 3.33
N GLU A 12 -28.62 18.87 2.35
CA GLU A 12 -29.50 17.71 2.42
C GLU A 12 -28.71 16.39 2.56
N THR A 13 -27.64 16.21 1.77
CA THR A 13 -26.76 15.04 1.81
C THR A 13 -26.07 14.90 3.16
N ILE A 14 -25.75 16.02 3.81
CA ILE A 14 -24.98 16.02 5.06
C ILE A 14 -25.88 15.85 6.30
N LEU A 15 -27.08 16.44 6.29
CA LEU A 15 -28.01 16.31 7.40
C LEU A 15 -28.73 14.94 7.39
N ARG A 16 -28.85 14.28 6.23
CA ARG A 16 -29.56 13.01 6.07
C ARG A 16 -28.96 11.85 6.91
N PRO A 17 -27.63 11.58 6.95
CA PRO A 17 -27.05 10.55 7.82
C PRO A 17 -27.27 10.82 9.31
N LEU A 18 -27.23 12.09 9.73
CA LEU A 18 -27.48 12.51 11.12
C LEU A 18 -28.92 12.20 11.55
N PHE A 19 -29.89 12.48 10.68
CA PHE A 19 -31.29 12.14 10.94
C PHE A 19 -31.56 10.63 10.90
N ALA A 20 -30.90 9.90 10.00
CA ALA A 20 -31.01 8.44 9.91
C ALA A 20 -30.43 7.72 11.15
N ALA A 21 -29.28 8.19 11.67
CA ALA A 21 -28.64 7.64 12.87
C ALA A 21 -29.47 7.89 14.15
N ALA A 22 -30.30 8.93 14.16
CA ALA A 22 -31.20 9.25 15.26
C ALA A 22 -32.50 8.40 15.26
N GLY A 23 -32.67 7.47 14.30
CA GLY A 23 -33.67 6.41 14.33
C GLY A 23 -35.13 6.87 14.31
N ALA A 24 -35.47 7.91 13.54
CA ALA A 24 -36.70 8.66 13.76
C ALA A 24 -37.64 8.73 12.53
N THR A 25 -38.85 8.19 12.70
CA THR A 25 -40.10 8.59 12.01
C THR A 25 -40.63 9.94 12.53
N THR A 26 -39.74 10.81 13.02
CA THR A 26 -40.09 11.96 13.85
C THR A 26 -39.64 13.25 13.17
N THR A 27 -40.52 14.26 13.12
CA THR A 27 -40.19 15.58 12.58
C THR A 27 -39.16 16.27 13.50
N TRP A 28 -38.09 16.75 12.90
CA TRP A 28 -37.04 17.51 13.58
C TRP A 28 -37.22 19.00 13.31
N TRP A 29 -37.05 19.80 14.37
CA TRP A 29 -37.08 21.25 14.34
C TRP A 29 -35.71 21.76 14.74
N ILE A 30 -35.15 22.64 13.93
CA ILE A 30 -34.01 23.47 14.34
C ILE A 30 -34.61 24.85 14.60
N ILE A 31 -34.66 25.24 15.86
CA ILE A 31 -35.19 26.53 16.30
C ILE A 31 -33.99 27.36 16.74
N ALA A 32 -33.74 28.46 16.02
CA ALA A 32 -32.77 29.46 16.44
C ALA A 32 -33.52 30.64 17.08
N HIS A 33 -33.22 30.94 18.34
CA HIS A 33 -33.78 32.09 19.06
C HIS A 33 -32.65 32.80 19.81
N ASP A 34 -32.50 34.10 19.58
CA ASP A 34 -31.41 34.93 20.09
C ASP A 34 -30.00 34.38 19.75
N GLU A 35 -29.32 33.77 20.72
CA GLU A 35 -27.97 33.17 20.63
C GLU A 35 -27.98 31.64 20.78
N GLU A 36 -29.14 30.99 20.94
CA GLU A 36 -29.23 29.54 21.10
C GLU A 36 -29.83 28.86 19.87
N VAL A 37 -29.20 27.77 19.45
CA VAL A 37 -29.72 26.85 18.43
C VAL A 37 -30.17 25.58 19.14
N VAL A 38 -31.49 25.37 19.20
CA VAL A 38 -32.08 24.20 19.86
C VAL A 38 -32.58 23.22 18.80
N LEU A 39 -32.00 22.03 18.77
CA LEU A 39 -32.56 20.87 18.07
C LEU A 39 -33.67 20.26 18.95
N ARG A 40 -34.89 20.19 18.44
CA ARG A 40 -36.00 19.46 19.09
C ARG A 40 -36.53 18.38 18.16
N SER A 41 -36.64 17.15 18.65
CA SER A 41 -37.45 16.10 18.04
C SER A 41 -38.77 15.99 18.81
N GLY A 42 -39.89 15.86 18.10
CA GLY A 42 -41.19 15.68 18.74
C GLY A 42 -42.32 15.44 17.75
N SER A 43 -43.33 14.66 18.16
CA SER A 43 -44.53 14.36 17.39
C SER A 43 -45.66 15.38 17.55
N GLN A 44 -45.46 16.44 18.35
CA GLN A 44 -46.46 17.47 18.61
C GLN A 44 -46.35 18.64 17.65
N ALA A 45 -47.51 19.24 17.35
CA ALA A 45 -47.66 20.38 16.45
C ALA A 45 -46.66 21.50 16.79
N ALA A 46 -46.08 22.11 15.75
CA ALA A 46 -45.09 23.17 15.86
C ALA A 46 -45.54 24.24 16.88
N PRO A 47 -44.66 24.71 17.79
CA PRO A 47 -45.01 25.83 18.66
C PRO A 47 -45.43 27.05 17.82
N PRO A 48 -46.37 27.89 18.31
CA PRO A 48 -46.83 29.07 17.58
C PRO A 48 -45.65 29.98 17.25
N LEU A 49 -45.55 30.32 15.96
CA LEU A 49 -44.34 30.82 15.32
C LEU A 49 -44.15 32.33 15.44
N VAL A 50 -42.93 32.72 15.78
CA VAL A 50 -42.37 34.06 15.49
C VAL A 50 -42.22 34.18 13.96
N GLU A 51 -42.47 35.36 13.37
CA GLU A 51 -42.31 35.61 11.93
C GLU A 51 -40.92 35.18 11.44
N GLY A 52 -40.88 34.08 10.67
CA GLY A 52 -39.64 33.46 10.22
C GLY A 52 -39.78 32.78 8.87
N VAL A 53 -38.66 32.64 8.16
CA VAL A 53 -38.60 31.95 6.87
C VAL A 53 -38.62 30.45 7.13
N ARG A 54 -39.64 29.77 6.60
CA ARG A 54 -39.76 28.30 6.62
C ARG A 54 -39.09 27.71 5.38
N TRP A 55 -38.19 26.77 5.59
CA TRP A 55 -37.64 25.93 4.53
C TRP A 55 -38.08 24.49 4.72
N PRO A 56 -39.00 23.98 3.87
CA PRO A 56 -39.34 22.57 3.89
C PRO A 56 -38.14 21.75 3.38
N LEU A 57 -37.75 20.77 4.17
CA LEU A 57 -36.76 19.75 3.84
C LEU A 57 -37.53 18.45 3.61
N LYS A 58 -37.51 17.95 2.38
CA LYS A 58 -38.02 16.61 2.07
C LYS A 58 -36.84 15.67 1.98
N THR A 59 -36.87 14.59 2.76
CA THR A 59 -35.93 13.48 2.61
C THR A 59 -36.72 12.23 2.23
N ASP A 60 -36.00 11.20 1.80
CA ASP A 60 -36.51 9.85 1.59
C ASP A 60 -37.00 9.16 2.88
N GLN A 61 -36.71 9.73 4.05
CA GLN A 61 -37.11 9.19 5.36
C GLN A 61 -38.14 10.05 6.12
N GLY A 62 -38.54 11.21 5.59
CA GLY A 62 -39.56 12.05 6.21
C GLY A 62 -39.53 13.52 5.76
N GLU A 63 -40.46 14.32 6.28
CA GLU A 63 -40.52 15.76 6.06
C GLU A 63 -40.09 16.53 7.32
N GLY A 64 -39.22 17.53 7.17
CA GLY A 64 -38.76 18.44 8.22
C GLY A 64 -38.88 19.91 7.78
N VAL A 65 -38.81 20.85 8.73
CA VAL A 65 -38.86 22.29 8.43
C VAL A 65 -37.79 23.03 9.21
N LEU A 66 -36.90 23.73 8.49
CA LEU A 66 -35.97 24.68 9.08
C LEU A 66 -36.67 26.04 9.22
N ILE A 67 -36.58 26.68 10.38
CA ILE A 67 -37.21 27.98 10.64
C ILE A 67 -36.14 28.95 11.15
N ALA A 68 -35.92 30.04 10.41
CA ALA A 68 -35.03 31.13 10.84
C ALA A 68 -35.83 32.44 10.95
N ALA A 69 -35.69 33.15 12.08
CA ALA A 69 -36.27 34.47 12.27
C ALA A 69 -35.53 35.52 11.42
N LYS A 70 -36.26 36.52 10.90
CA LYS A 70 -35.83 37.33 9.75
C LYS A 70 -34.78 38.41 10.07
N ASP A 71 -34.55 38.76 11.34
CA ASP A 71 -33.72 39.92 11.73
C ASP A 71 -32.74 39.64 12.88
N THR A 72 -32.37 38.37 13.08
CA THR A 72 -31.52 37.99 14.22
C THR A 72 -30.04 37.88 13.80
N PRO A 73 -29.09 38.50 14.52
CA PRO A 73 -27.65 38.17 14.40
C PRO A 73 -27.37 36.66 14.53
N GLY A 74 -28.31 35.90 15.09
CA GLY A 74 -28.34 34.44 15.10
C GLY A 74 -28.30 33.73 13.73
N ILE A 75 -28.63 34.37 12.59
CA ILE A 75 -28.45 33.74 11.27
C ILE A 75 -26.96 33.49 10.98
N GLN A 76 -26.10 34.43 11.36
CA GLN A 76 -24.65 34.26 11.22
C GLN A 76 -24.15 33.16 12.15
N LEU A 77 -24.66 33.12 13.38
CA LEU A 77 -24.33 32.10 14.38
C LEU A 77 -24.77 30.68 13.94
N VAL A 78 -25.94 30.55 13.31
CA VAL A 78 -26.41 29.30 12.70
C VAL A 78 -25.53 28.90 11.52
N GLY A 79 -25.12 29.86 10.68
CA GLY A 79 -24.19 29.62 9.58
C GLY A 79 -22.83 29.11 10.04
N GLU A 80 -22.28 29.74 11.10
CA GLU A 80 -21.02 29.34 11.73
C GLU A 80 -21.12 27.97 12.41
N ALA A 81 -22.22 27.70 13.12
CA ALA A 81 -22.48 26.40 13.74
C ALA A 81 -22.59 25.29 12.70
N ILE A 82 -23.28 25.52 11.57
CA ILE A 82 -23.36 24.58 10.46
C ILE A 82 -21.99 24.38 9.83
N ALA A 83 -21.25 25.45 9.52
CA ALA A 83 -19.92 25.34 8.93
C ALA A 83 -18.93 24.58 9.83
N HIS A 84 -18.99 24.82 11.14
CA HIS A 84 -18.20 24.08 12.13
C HIS A 84 -18.58 22.60 12.13
N LEU A 85 -19.87 22.27 12.19
CA LEU A 85 -20.36 20.90 12.20
C LEU A 85 -20.03 20.14 10.91
N LEU A 86 -20.15 20.79 9.74
CA LEU A 86 -19.72 20.24 8.45
C LEU A 86 -18.21 19.95 8.44
N THR A 87 -17.41 20.87 8.99
CA THR A 87 -15.96 20.69 9.10
C THR A 87 -15.63 19.51 10.01
N THR A 88 -16.28 19.40 11.17
CA THR A 88 -16.08 18.30 12.12
C THR A 88 -16.50 16.95 11.53
N LEU A 89 -17.62 16.89 10.81
CA LEU A 89 -18.06 15.67 10.14
C LEU A 89 -17.10 15.25 9.03
N SER A 90 -16.65 16.19 8.19
CA SER A 90 -15.68 15.91 7.13
C SER A 90 -14.34 15.41 7.70
N GLN A 91 -13.88 16.01 8.80
CA GLN A 91 -12.70 15.53 9.54
C GLN A 91 -12.93 14.15 10.14
N SER A 92 -14.10 13.88 10.72
CA SER A 92 -14.44 12.57 11.30
C SER A 92 -14.53 11.46 10.25
N GLU A 93 -15.10 11.73 9.07
CA GLU A 93 -15.14 10.78 7.96
C GLU A 93 -13.74 10.49 7.40
N THR A 94 -12.93 11.54 7.23
CA THR A 94 -11.53 11.39 6.79
C THR A 94 -10.73 10.55 7.78
N GLN A 95 -10.89 10.82 9.08
CA GLN A 95 -10.22 10.05 10.14
C GLN A 95 -10.71 8.60 10.18
N ARG A 96 -12.03 8.37 10.11
CA ARG A 96 -12.59 7.01 10.12
C ARG A 96 -12.11 6.19 8.92
N LYS A 97 -12.02 6.81 7.74
CA LYS A 97 -11.48 6.17 6.55
C LYS A 97 -9.99 5.83 6.72
N ALA A 98 -9.21 6.75 7.29
CA ALA A 98 -7.80 6.50 7.61
C ALA A 98 -7.62 5.34 8.61
N ASP A 99 -8.43 5.31 9.69
CA ASP A 99 -8.42 4.24 10.68
C ASP A 99 -8.83 2.88 10.09
N GLU A 100 -9.81 2.87 9.19
CA GLU A 100 -10.25 1.66 8.48
C GLU A 100 -9.18 1.16 7.51
N ASP A 101 -8.57 2.05 6.75
CA ASP A 101 -7.45 1.76 5.86
C ASP A 101 -6.24 1.22 6.65
N GLU A 102 -5.96 1.77 7.83
CA GLU A 102 -4.91 1.30 8.75
C GLU A 102 -5.21 -0.08 9.33
N ARG A 103 -6.46 -0.37 9.70
CA ARG A 103 -6.88 -1.69 10.18
C ARG A 103 -6.78 -2.75 9.08
N LEU A 104 -7.26 -2.45 7.87
CA LEU A 104 -7.15 -3.34 6.72
C LEU A 104 -5.68 -3.60 6.36
N ALA A 105 -4.87 -2.54 6.41
CA ALA A 105 -3.42 -2.61 6.30
C ALA A 105 -2.82 -3.60 7.30
N ALA A 106 -3.07 -3.43 8.60
CA ALA A 106 -2.54 -4.31 9.65
C ALA A 106 -3.01 -5.77 9.50
N GLN A 107 -4.26 -6.01 9.08
CA GLN A 107 -4.76 -7.36 8.83
C GLN A 107 -4.05 -8.04 7.65
N LEU A 108 -3.80 -7.31 6.57
CA LEU A 108 -3.06 -7.82 5.42
C LEU A 108 -1.61 -8.12 5.78
N GLU A 109 -0.99 -7.29 6.59
CA GLU A 109 0.35 -7.55 7.12
C GLU A 109 0.37 -8.82 7.96
N GLY A 110 -0.57 -8.99 8.89
CA GLY A 110 -0.68 -10.22 9.69
C GLY A 110 -0.82 -11.47 8.83
N ARG A 111 -1.62 -11.41 7.76
CA ARG A 111 -1.77 -12.52 6.79
C ARG A 111 -0.48 -12.79 6.02
N LEU A 112 0.20 -11.73 5.56
CA LEU A 112 1.46 -11.83 4.85
C LEU A 112 2.55 -12.46 5.74
N HIS A 113 2.68 -11.97 6.98
CA HIS A 113 3.57 -12.53 7.99
C HIS A 113 3.32 -14.04 8.18
N PHE A 114 2.05 -14.43 8.36
CA PHE A 114 1.68 -15.83 8.54
C PHE A 114 2.02 -16.68 7.32
N ARG A 115 1.71 -16.20 6.11
CA ARG A 115 1.96 -16.92 4.85
C ARG A 115 3.45 -17.10 4.58
N VAL A 116 4.23 -16.02 4.72
CA VAL A 116 5.69 -16.04 4.55
C VAL A 116 6.34 -16.95 5.60
N SER A 117 5.90 -16.88 6.87
CA SER A 117 6.36 -17.79 7.93
C SER A 117 6.11 -19.26 7.60
N ARG A 118 4.94 -19.58 7.04
CA ARG A 118 4.58 -20.94 6.64
C ARG A 118 5.43 -21.42 5.46
N LEU A 119 5.77 -20.55 4.52
CA LEU A 119 6.64 -20.88 3.39
C LEU A 119 8.02 -21.33 3.90
N PHE A 120 8.61 -20.62 4.87
CA PHE A 120 9.94 -20.94 5.39
C PHE A 120 10.06 -22.33 6.02
N GLY A 121 8.98 -22.90 6.56
CA GLY A 121 9.02 -24.20 7.23
C GLY A 121 9.44 -25.38 6.33
N ASN A 122 9.34 -25.23 5.00
CA ASN A 122 9.59 -26.30 4.04
C ASN A 122 10.80 -26.06 3.13
N VAL A 123 11.50 -24.92 3.27
CA VAL A 123 12.55 -24.54 2.33
C VAL A 123 13.88 -25.18 2.71
N ARG A 124 14.57 -25.75 1.72
CA ARG A 124 15.84 -26.47 1.94
C ARG A 124 17.05 -25.65 1.51
N THR A 125 16.89 -24.75 0.55
CA THR A 125 17.99 -23.96 -0.02
C THR A 125 17.66 -22.48 -0.10
N SER A 126 18.70 -21.62 -0.12
CA SER A 126 18.54 -20.18 -0.27
C SER A 126 17.97 -19.78 -1.65
N GLY A 127 18.18 -20.60 -2.68
CA GLY A 127 17.62 -20.42 -4.02
C GLY A 127 16.12 -20.65 -4.05
N GLU A 128 15.67 -21.83 -3.60
CA GLU A 128 14.22 -22.15 -3.42
C GLU A 128 13.53 -21.05 -2.60
N LEU A 129 14.23 -20.57 -1.57
CA LEU A 129 13.68 -19.54 -0.73
C LEU A 129 13.44 -18.23 -1.48
N SER A 130 14.47 -17.81 -2.22
CA SER A 130 14.44 -16.56 -2.97
C SER A 130 13.34 -16.59 -4.02
N GLU A 131 13.17 -17.69 -4.74
CA GLU A 131 12.09 -17.83 -5.73
C GLU A 131 10.69 -17.77 -5.11
N LEU A 132 10.46 -18.49 -4.01
CA LEU A 132 9.18 -18.46 -3.30
C LEU A 132 8.86 -17.06 -2.78
N LEU A 133 9.85 -16.37 -2.21
CA LEU A 133 9.70 -15.00 -1.74
C LEU A 133 9.39 -14.04 -2.90
N LEU A 134 10.10 -14.15 -4.02
CA LEU A 134 9.88 -13.30 -5.18
C LEU A 134 8.50 -13.51 -5.80
N ARG A 135 8.01 -14.76 -5.84
CA ARG A 135 6.64 -15.05 -6.27
C ARG A 135 5.61 -14.42 -5.33
N GLU A 136 5.80 -14.55 -4.02
CA GLU A 136 4.90 -13.92 -3.05
C GLU A 136 4.95 -12.39 -3.14
N MET A 137 6.12 -11.80 -3.39
CA MET A 137 6.24 -10.36 -3.63
C MET A 137 5.44 -9.94 -4.87
N LEU A 138 5.52 -10.70 -5.98
CA LEU A 138 4.73 -10.40 -7.18
C LEU A 138 3.22 -10.53 -6.92
N ASP A 139 2.79 -11.57 -6.23
CA ASP A 139 1.38 -11.80 -5.92
C ASP A 139 0.79 -10.69 -5.04
N GLN A 140 1.57 -10.14 -4.10
CA GLN A 140 1.09 -9.19 -3.09
C GLN A 140 1.32 -7.73 -3.47
N VAL A 141 2.48 -7.44 -4.07
CA VAL A 141 2.92 -6.08 -4.41
C VAL A 141 2.57 -5.74 -5.87
N GLY A 142 2.49 -6.75 -6.73
CA GLY A 142 2.35 -6.59 -8.17
C GLY A 142 3.70 -6.36 -8.87
N GLY A 143 3.62 -6.16 -10.19
CA GLY A 143 4.77 -6.05 -11.07
C GLY A 143 4.73 -7.14 -12.15
N ALA A 144 5.44 -6.92 -13.25
CA ALA A 144 5.58 -7.96 -14.26
C ALA A 144 6.67 -8.96 -13.87
N GLY A 145 7.68 -8.54 -13.10
CA GLY A 145 8.80 -9.40 -12.72
C GLY A 145 9.54 -8.95 -11.47
N ALA A 146 10.28 -9.88 -10.88
CA ALA A 146 11.02 -9.70 -9.63
C ALA A 146 12.38 -10.41 -9.69
N VAL A 147 13.40 -9.83 -9.05
CA VAL A 147 14.72 -10.44 -8.87
C VAL A 147 15.22 -10.27 -7.45
N ALA A 148 15.99 -11.24 -6.97
CA ALA A 148 16.71 -11.18 -5.71
C ALA A 148 18.20 -11.38 -5.95
N TYR A 149 19.01 -10.44 -5.47
CA TYR A 149 20.46 -10.59 -5.39
C TYR A 149 20.83 -10.79 -3.92
N ILE A 150 21.65 -11.80 -3.64
CA ILE A 150 22.18 -12.09 -2.31
C ILE A 150 23.67 -11.79 -2.31
N ARG A 151 24.11 -11.10 -1.27
CA ARG A 151 25.51 -10.70 -1.08
C ARG A 151 26.35 -11.91 -0.68
N GLU A 152 27.38 -12.19 -1.45
CA GLU A 152 28.35 -13.26 -1.19
C GLU A 152 29.60 -12.72 -0.51
N THR A 153 30.15 -11.63 -1.06
CA THR A 153 31.26 -10.85 -0.50
C THR A 153 30.87 -9.38 -0.39
N ASP A 154 31.72 -8.53 0.18
CA ASP A 154 31.38 -7.11 0.38
C ASP A 154 31.09 -6.37 -0.94
N ASP A 155 31.70 -6.80 -2.04
CA ASP A 155 31.57 -6.20 -3.37
C ASP A 155 30.75 -7.02 -4.37
N VAL A 156 30.37 -8.25 -4.02
CA VAL A 156 29.72 -9.18 -4.95
C VAL A 156 28.36 -9.59 -4.41
N CYS A 157 27.32 -9.28 -5.17
CA CYS A 157 26.00 -9.90 -5.01
C CYS A 157 25.73 -10.83 -6.19
N ARG A 158 25.35 -12.07 -5.89
CA ARG A 158 24.92 -13.08 -6.85
C ARG A 158 23.40 -13.05 -6.99
N LEU A 159 22.88 -13.30 -8.18
CA LEU A 159 21.44 -13.55 -8.32
C LEU A 159 21.08 -14.85 -7.59
N ALA A 160 20.14 -14.76 -6.66
CA ALA A 160 19.58 -15.91 -5.97
C ALA A 160 18.21 -16.35 -6.50
N GLY A 161 17.49 -15.49 -7.23
CA GLY A 161 16.21 -15.87 -7.81
C GLY A 161 15.63 -14.86 -8.79
N VAL A 162 14.77 -15.34 -9.67
CA VAL A 162 14.00 -14.57 -10.65
C VAL A 162 12.56 -15.07 -10.63
N SER A 163 11.58 -14.17 -10.72
CA SER A 163 10.18 -14.54 -10.87
C SER A 163 9.48 -13.60 -11.85
N GLY A 164 8.48 -14.11 -12.58
CA GLY A 164 7.73 -13.35 -13.58
C GLY A 164 8.53 -12.95 -14.83
N GLN A 165 8.00 -11.98 -15.57
CA GLN A 165 8.61 -11.34 -16.73
C GLN A 165 9.62 -10.28 -16.29
N THR A 166 10.87 -10.69 -16.12
CA THR A 166 11.94 -9.77 -15.75
C THR A 166 12.66 -9.21 -16.98
N PRO A 167 13.20 -7.98 -16.90
CA PRO A 167 14.00 -7.42 -17.99
C PRO A 167 15.30 -8.19 -18.28
N TYR A 168 15.73 -9.04 -17.32
CA TYR A 168 16.91 -9.90 -17.42
C TYR A 168 16.65 -11.16 -18.26
N GLY A 169 15.39 -11.54 -18.51
CA GLY A 169 15.05 -12.85 -19.08
C GLY A 169 15.47 -13.99 -18.15
N ARG A 170 15.74 -15.18 -18.69
CA ARG A 170 16.36 -16.30 -17.95
C ARG A 170 17.88 -16.20 -17.84
N ARG A 171 18.50 -15.11 -18.31
CA ARG A 171 19.96 -14.98 -18.23
C ARG A 171 20.36 -14.75 -16.78
N PRO A 172 21.31 -15.51 -16.24
CA PRO A 172 21.79 -15.27 -14.89
C PRO A 172 22.40 -13.87 -14.86
N PRO A 173 21.91 -12.99 -14.00
CA PRO A 173 22.53 -11.73 -13.75
C PRO A 173 23.93 -11.97 -13.23
N LYS A 174 24.87 -11.31 -13.89
CA LYS A 174 26.23 -11.18 -13.42
C LYS A 174 26.25 -10.45 -12.08
N GLU A 175 27.35 -10.65 -11.36
CA GLU A 175 27.69 -9.91 -10.15
C GLU A 175 27.24 -8.44 -10.22
N LEU A 176 26.64 -7.97 -9.13
CA LEU A 176 26.16 -6.61 -8.99
C LEU A 176 27.34 -5.61 -8.84
N ARG A 177 28.19 -5.47 -9.86
CA ARG A 177 29.38 -4.59 -9.83
C ARG A 177 29.04 -3.10 -9.98
N GLY A 178 27.82 -2.77 -10.43
CA GLY A 178 27.33 -1.42 -10.64
C GLY A 178 25.81 -1.38 -10.85
N GLY A 179 25.31 -0.29 -11.42
CA GLY A 179 23.87 -0.09 -11.62
C GLY A 179 23.16 0.59 -10.46
N ILE A 180 21.86 0.79 -10.59
CA ILE A 180 21.04 1.44 -9.55
C ILE A 180 20.81 0.54 -8.33
N LEU A 181 20.95 -0.78 -8.48
CA LEU A 181 20.71 -1.74 -7.41
C LEU A 181 21.86 -1.84 -6.41
N ARG A 182 23.10 -1.49 -6.80
CA ARG A 182 24.26 -1.53 -5.89
C ARG A 182 24.11 -0.56 -4.71
N PRO A 183 23.81 0.73 -4.92
CA PRO A 183 23.54 1.66 -3.81
C PRO A 183 22.38 1.21 -2.91
N VAL A 184 21.38 0.52 -3.47
CA VAL A 184 20.24 -0.03 -2.72
C VAL A 184 20.68 -1.17 -1.81
N ALA A 185 21.47 -2.10 -2.35
CA ALA A 185 22.06 -3.18 -1.56
C ALA A 185 22.93 -2.64 -0.43
N GLU A 186 23.77 -1.64 -0.70
CA GLU A 186 24.69 -1.05 0.29
C GLU A 186 23.95 -0.25 1.38
N SER A 187 23.01 0.60 1.00
CA SER A 187 22.31 1.49 1.94
C SER A 187 21.18 0.82 2.70
N GLY A 188 20.60 -0.26 2.15
CA GLY A 188 19.33 -0.82 2.64
C GLY A 188 18.11 0.05 2.36
N GLN A 189 18.31 1.24 1.79
CA GLN A 189 17.24 2.19 1.56
C GLN A 189 16.39 1.75 0.37
N ILE A 190 15.16 2.24 0.35
CA ILE A 190 14.25 1.97 -0.74
C ILE A 190 14.61 2.83 -1.95
N LEU A 191 14.65 2.21 -3.13
CA LEU A 191 14.69 2.90 -4.40
C LEU A 191 13.36 2.71 -5.10
N TRP A 192 12.69 3.81 -5.39
CA TRP A 192 11.42 3.82 -6.09
C TRP A 192 11.51 4.79 -7.25
N LEU A 193 11.61 4.25 -8.47
CA LEU A 193 11.66 5.03 -9.70
C LEU A 193 10.43 4.76 -10.54
N HIS A 194 9.62 5.80 -10.75
CA HIS A 194 8.43 5.74 -11.61
C HIS A 194 8.76 5.65 -13.09
N THR A 195 9.93 6.15 -13.50
CA THR A 195 10.44 6.02 -14.86
C THR A 195 11.95 5.82 -14.86
N LEU A 196 12.41 4.81 -15.59
CA LEU A 196 13.83 4.51 -15.78
C LEU A 196 14.43 5.15 -17.03
N ALA A 197 13.60 5.75 -17.90
CA ALA A 197 14.02 6.30 -19.20
C ALA A 197 15.15 7.33 -19.10
N ASN A 198 15.26 8.01 -17.95
CA ASN A 198 16.23 9.09 -17.74
C ASN A 198 17.36 8.73 -16.76
N SER A 199 17.44 7.48 -16.30
CA SER A 199 18.49 7.09 -15.36
C SER A 199 19.81 6.86 -16.08
N THR A 200 20.80 7.72 -15.81
CA THR A 200 22.19 7.56 -16.29
C THR A 200 22.92 6.42 -15.59
N THR A 201 22.46 6.05 -14.39
CA THR A 201 23.05 5.01 -13.55
C THR A 201 22.47 3.62 -13.80
N ALA A 202 21.37 3.52 -14.56
CA ALA A 202 20.77 2.24 -14.91
C ALA A 202 21.62 1.44 -15.90
N THR A 203 21.85 0.15 -15.59
CA THR A 203 22.47 -0.79 -16.53
C THR A 203 21.58 -1.02 -17.75
N LEU A 204 22.14 -1.55 -18.84
CA LEU A 204 21.38 -1.86 -20.06
C LEU A 204 20.18 -2.78 -19.78
N VAL A 205 20.31 -3.68 -18.79
CA VAL A 205 19.24 -4.59 -18.41
C VAL A 205 18.17 -3.86 -17.61
N GLU A 206 18.56 -3.00 -16.66
CA GLU A 206 17.63 -2.14 -15.92
C GLU A 206 16.85 -1.19 -16.84
N LYS A 207 17.45 -0.72 -17.94
CA LYS A 207 16.79 0.16 -18.92
C LYS A 207 15.60 -0.47 -19.66
N ARG A 208 15.43 -1.79 -19.60
CA ARG A 208 14.23 -2.46 -20.14
C ARG A 208 13.03 -2.40 -19.20
N ALA A 209 13.23 -1.99 -17.95
CA ALA A 209 12.11 -1.72 -17.06
C ALA A 209 11.59 -0.29 -17.26
N HIS A 210 10.27 -0.13 -17.23
CA HIS A 210 9.62 1.17 -17.24
C HIS A 210 9.65 1.80 -15.86
N ASN A 211 9.36 1.03 -14.82
CA ASN A 211 9.44 1.44 -13.42
C ASN A 211 10.08 0.33 -12.58
N ILE A 212 10.67 0.72 -11.45
CA ILE A 212 11.35 -0.19 -10.52
C ILE A 212 11.06 0.20 -9.08
N LEU A 213 10.87 -0.81 -8.25
CA LEU A 213 10.83 -0.70 -6.80
C LEU A 213 11.83 -1.71 -6.24
N ALA A 214 12.90 -1.21 -5.63
CA ALA A 214 13.97 -2.03 -5.07
C ALA A 214 14.19 -1.70 -3.59
N LEU A 215 14.59 -2.71 -2.83
CA LEU A 215 14.86 -2.58 -1.41
C LEU A 215 16.00 -3.51 -1.00
N GLY A 216 16.94 -2.98 -0.21
CA GLY A 216 18.02 -3.78 0.34
C GLY A 216 17.52 -4.78 1.37
N LEU A 217 18.11 -5.98 1.35
CA LEU A 217 17.90 -6.99 2.38
C LEU A 217 18.91 -6.72 3.49
N GLN A 218 18.45 -6.28 4.66
CA GLN A 218 19.29 -6.01 5.82
C GLN A 218 18.88 -6.88 7.00
N PHE A 219 19.88 -7.43 7.68
CA PHE A 219 19.71 -8.08 8.97
C PHE A 219 20.65 -7.41 9.95
N GLU A 220 20.08 -6.76 10.97
CA GLU A 220 20.81 -5.84 11.85
C GLU A 220 21.53 -4.77 10.99
N GLU A 221 22.82 -4.55 11.19
CA GLU A 221 23.63 -3.57 10.44
C GLU A 221 24.25 -4.16 9.16
N ARG A 222 23.96 -5.43 8.83
CA ARG A 222 24.59 -6.13 7.71
C ARG A 222 23.68 -6.15 6.49
N SER A 223 24.20 -5.67 5.36
CA SER A 223 23.61 -5.91 4.05
C SER A 223 23.77 -7.38 3.64
N LEU A 224 22.64 -8.00 3.29
CA LEU A 224 22.55 -9.37 2.79
C LEU A 224 22.22 -9.42 1.30
N GLY A 225 21.89 -8.29 0.66
CA GLY A 225 21.49 -8.27 -0.74
C GLY A 225 20.48 -7.18 -1.09
N VAL A 226 19.76 -7.38 -2.19
CA VAL A 226 18.71 -6.49 -2.69
C VAL A 226 17.63 -7.30 -3.40
N VAL A 227 16.38 -6.91 -3.20
CA VAL A 227 15.24 -7.39 -3.99
C VAL A 227 14.71 -6.25 -4.84
N ALA A 228 14.29 -6.54 -6.06
CA ALA A 228 13.73 -5.55 -6.97
C ALA A 228 12.53 -6.10 -7.74
N LEU A 229 11.49 -5.28 -7.84
CA LEU A 229 10.28 -5.48 -8.62
C LEU A 229 10.29 -4.53 -9.81
N PHE A 230 9.79 -4.98 -10.95
CA PHE A 230 9.80 -4.24 -12.21
C PHE A 230 8.42 -4.18 -12.85
N ASN A 231 8.20 -3.12 -13.63
CA ASN A 231 7.12 -3.03 -14.61
C ASN A 231 5.71 -3.23 -14.01
N HIS A 232 5.41 -2.54 -12.92
CA HIS A 232 4.03 -2.44 -12.44
C HIS A 232 3.21 -1.61 -13.42
N ALA A 233 2.08 -2.14 -13.90
CA ALA A 233 1.29 -1.51 -14.97
C ALA A 233 0.86 -0.07 -14.65
N GLU A 234 0.42 0.17 -13.41
CA GLU A 234 -0.02 1.49 -12.92
C GLU A 234 1.09 2.27 -12.20
N GLY A 235 2.31 1.72 -12.15
CA GLY A 235 3.37 2.17 -11.25
C GLY A 235 3.18 1.67 -9.81
N PHE A 236 4.28 1.59 -9.07
CA PHE A 236 4.24 1.21 -7.66
C PHE A 236 3.61 2.33 -6.82
N THR A 237 2.97 1.97 -5.71
CA THR A 237 2.31 2.90 -4.77
C THR A 237 3.00 2.89 -3.41
N SER A 238 2.62 3.81 -2.51
CA SER A 238 3.08 3.78 -1.10
C SER A 238 2.72 2.48 -0.38
N ARG A 239 1.59 1.87 -0.75
CA ARG A 239 1.20 0.54 -0.27
C ARG A 239 2.16 -0.53 -0.76
N ALA A 240 2.55 -0.50 -2.04
CA ALA A 240 3.52 -1.43 -2.59
C ALA A 240 4.88 -1.34 -1.88
N VAL A 241 5.35 -0.11 -1.62
CA VAL A 241 6.54 0.18 -0.81
C VAL A 241 6.45 -0.47 0.57
N ARG A 242 5.31 -0.30 1.27
CA ARG A 242 5.11 -0.84 2.62
C ARG A 242 5.11 -2.36 2.63
N LEU A 243 4.42 -2.99 1.69
CA LEU A 243 4.36 -4.44 1.55
C LEU A 243 5.73 -5.03 1.21
N LEU A 244 6.47 -4.43 0.27
CA LEU A 244 7.82 -4.89 -0.07
C LEU A 244 8.75 -4.83 1.15
N ARG A 245 8.67 -3.79 1.98
CA ARG A 245 9.47 -3.68 3.23
C ARG A 245 9.24 -4.85 4.18
N ILE A 246 7.99 -5.29 4.30
CA ILE A 246 7.63 -6.39 5.20
C ILE A 246 8.19 -7.70 4.65
N VAL A 247 7.97 -8.00 3.37
CA VAL A 247 8.49 -9.24 2.78
C VAL A 247 10.02 -9.25 2.78
N ALA A 248 10.66 -8.11 2.49
CA ALA A 248 12.12 -7.99 2.52
C ALA A 248 12.72 -8.19 3.91
N HIS A 249 12.06 -7.74 4.99
CA HIS A 249 12.50 -8.01 6.36
C HIS A 249 12.52 -9.52 6.65
N HIS A 250 11.43 -10.21 6.34
CA HIS A 250 11.36 -11.67 6.51
C HIS A 250 12.38 -12.40 5.63
N ALA A 251 12.52 -11.96 4.38
CA ALA A 251 13.50 -12.48 3.45
C ALA A 251 14.92 -12.37 4.03
N ALA A 252 15.27 -11.21 4.60
CA ALA A 252 16.58 -10.98 5.20
C ALA A 252 16.85 -11.93 6.39
N ILE A 253 15.87 -12.11 7.29
CA ILE A 253 15.98 -13.04 8.43
C ILE A 253 16.21 -14.47 7.92
N ALA A 254 15.42 -14.91 6.94
CA ALA A 254 15.51 -16.28 6.46
C ALA A 254 16.77 -16.55 5.62
N VAL A 255 17.21 -15.58 4.80
CA VAL A 255 18.51 -15.62 4.12
C VAL A 255 19.63 -15.72 5.15
N HIS A 256 19.59 -14.93 6.23
CA HIS A 256 20.58 -14.98 7.29
C HIS A 256 20.67 -16.38 7.92
N HIS A 257 19.53 -16.96 8.32
CA HIS A 257 19.51 -18.29 8.93
C HIS A 257 19.94 -19.40 7.95
N THR A 258 19.51 -19.33 6.69
CA THR A 258 19.90 -20.30 5.67
C THR A 258 21.41 -20.28 5.44
N ASN A 259 21.99 -19.09 5.31
CA ASN A 259 23.44 -18.93 5.15
C ASN A 259 24.21 -19.44 6.38
N ARG A 260 23.69 -19.22 7.59
CA ARG A 260 24.29 -19.77 8.82
C ARG A 260 24.23 -21.29 8.87
N LEU A 261 23.10 -21.88 8.48
CA LEU A 261 22.95 -23.34 8.43
C LEU A 261 23.91 -23.98 7.42
N GLN A 262 24.01 -23.40 6.23
CA GLN A 262 24.94 -23.88 5.18
C GLN A 262 26.40 -23.86 5.67
N ARG A 263 26.83 -22.76 6.30
CA ARG A 263 28.19 -22.66 6.89
C ARG A 263 28.43 -23.70 8.00
N ALA A 264 27.41 -24.03 8.78
CA ALA A 264 27.53 -25.05 9.82
C ALA A 264 27.59 -26.48 9.25
N GLN A 265 26.92 -26.73 8.12
CA GLN A 265 26.93 -28.02 7.43
C GLN A 265 28.23 -28.25 6.63
N HIS A 266 28.86 -27.18 6.15
CA HIS A 266 30.08 -27.23 5.33
C HIS A 266 31.23 -26.43 5.98
N PRO A 267 31.74 -26.83 7.17
CA PRO A 267 32.70 -26.03 7.94
C PRO A 267 34.10 -25.92 7.31
N HIS A 268 34.43 -26.77 6.35
CA HIS A 268 35.76 -26.84 5.70
C HIS A 268 35.74 -26.50 4.21
N GLU A 269 34.56 -26.29 3.65
CA GLU A 269 34.45 -25.88 2.26
C GLU A 269 34.61 -24.36 2.25
N PRO A 270 35.65 -23.81 1.60
CA PRO A 270 35.78 -22.36 1.50
C PRO A 270 34.48 -21.82 0.92
N ALA A 271 34.01 -20.68 1.43
CA ALA A 271 32.69 -20.13 1.08
C ALA A 271 32.48 -20.02 -0.45
N ASP A 272 33.57 -19.92 -1.20
CA ASP A 272 33.60 -19.85 -2.66
C ASP A 272 33.33 -21.20 -3.37
N ALA A 273 33.59 -22.35 -2.73
CA ALA A 273 33.44 -23.67 -3.34
C ALA A 273 32.02 -24.25 -3.23
N VAL A 274 31.28 -23.93 -2.16
CA VAL A 274 29.87 -24.35 -1.97
C VAL A 274 28.95 -23.74 -3.04
N VAL A 275 29.34 -22.60 -3.60
CA VAL A 275 28.55 -21.84 -4.58
C VAL A 275 28.64 -22.41 -5.99
N ALA A 276 29.80 -22.95 -6.38
CA ALA A 276 30.04 -23.48 -7.73
C ALA A 276 29.18 -24.73 -8.06
N GLY A 277 28.77 -25.49 -7.04
CA GLY A 277 27.98 -26.72 -7.21
C GLY A 277 26.57 -26.49 -7.79
N GLY A 278 26.01 -25.29 -7.65
CA GLY A 278 24.72 -24.92 -8.25
C GLY A 278 24.82 -24.32 -9.65
N GLU A 279 26.04 -24.03 -10.13
CA GLU A 279 26.28 -23.33 -11.40
C GLU A 279 26.14 -24.25 -12.62
N ALA A 280 26.35 -25.56 -12.42
CA ALA A 280 26.31 -26.58 -13.47
C ALA A 280 24.94 -26.72 -14.15
N ASP A 281 23.84 -26.41 -13.45
CA ASP A 281 22.47 -26.48 -13.99
C ASP A 281 22.11 -25.24 -14.83
N TRP A 282 22.76 -24.10 -14.56
CA TRP A 282 22.54 -22.87 -15.31
C TRP A 282 23.38 -22.78 -16.58
N GLN A 283 24.51 -23.49 -16.65
CA GLN A 283 25.39 -23.50 -17.83
C GLN A 283 24.68 -24.09 -19.08
N ASP A 284 23.81 -25.08 -18.90
CA ASP A 284 23.00 -25.64 -20.00
C ASP A 284 21.92 -24.64 -20.48
N VAL A 285 21.31 -23.89 -19.54
CA VAL A 285 20.41 -22.76 -19.84
C VAL A 285 21.15 -21.61 -20.54
N TYR A 286 22.44 -21.41 -20.23
CA TYR A 286 23.32 -20.44 -20.87
C TYR A 286 23.61 -20.80 -22.33
N ASP A 287 23.93 -22.06 -22.60
CA ASP A 287 24.40 -22.52 -23.90
C ASP A 287 23.23 -22.80 -24.87
N HIS A 288 22.02 -23.03 -24.35
CA HIS A 288 20.84 -23.40 -25.14
C HIS A 288 19.55 -22.66 -24.72
N PRO A 289 19.49 -21.31 -24.84
CA PRO A 289 18.34 -20.52 -24.35
C PRO A 289 17.01 -20.85 -25.05
N ASP A 290 17.04 -21.47 -26.23
CA ASP A 290 15.87 -21.82 -27.03
C ASP A 290 15.31 -23.23 -26.73
N ARG A 291 16.04 -24.08 -25.99
CA ARG A 291 15.61 -25.47 -25.73
C ARG A 291 14.47 -25.60 -24.73
N GLU A 292 14.35 -24.69 -23.77
CA GLU A 292 13.31 -24.80 -22.72
C GLU A 292 12.00 -24.07 -23.04
N TRP A 293 11.92 -23.30 -24.13
CA TRP A 293 10.71 -22.55 -24.46
C TRP A 293 9.59 -23.39 -25.08
N HIS A 294 9.91 -24.55 -25.66
CA HIS A 294 8.93 -25.38 -26.36
C HIS A 294 8.35 -26.55 -25.54
N ASP A 295 8.97 -26.93 -24.42
CA ASP A 295 8.61 -28.15 -23.68
C ASP A 295 7.85 -27.91 -22.35
N ARG A 296 7.43 -26.68 -22.04
CA ARG A 296 6.58 -26.39 -20.86
C ARG A 296 5.26 -25.71 -21.21
N GLY A 297 4.64 -26.18 -22.29
CA GLY A 297 3.21 -26.00 -22.49
C GLY A 297 2.45 -27.10 -21.76
N ASP A 298 2.07 -26.83 -20.51
CA ASP A 298 0.89 -27.36 -19.79
C ASP A 298 0.71 -26.57 -18.47
#